data_AF-J8IAQ1-F1
#
_entry.id   AF-J8IAQ1-F1
#
_cell.length_a   1.000
_cell.length_b   1.000
_cell.length_c   1.000
_cell.angle_alpha   90.00
_cell.angle_beta   90.00
_cell.angle_gamma   90.00
#
_symmetry.space_group_name_H-M   'P 1'
#
loop_
_entity.id
_entity.type
_entity.pdbx_description
1 polymer ?
#
loop_
_entity_poly.entity_id
_entity_poly.type
_entity_poly.pdbx_seq_one_letter_code
_entity_poly.pdbx_strand_id
1 'polypeptide(L)'
;MTIELYGAHYNEIKGYRVIEGKDSYTHYFGGQDCNLPVCKLCGEKMHQILCFDLKDERLAKFKSGELNVLPLVSCLNCAMVWEPQYFQLSNGGKTVQIIKQDNTEDWVMEDEYKLPVHLPKTNVKLTNMKNEDIPTDEDSYWEAFDLFGSEYVCRLLGAPLYEDLPEDLACPSCSEAMMYVATITQDLEKRELISVVDFQFGEMNIYYYLCKECSVMKTEIQST
;
A
#
# COMPACT_ATOMS: atom_id res chain seq x y z
N MET A 1 -12.44 -6.72 19.57
CA MET A 1 -13.26 -5.62 19.01
C MET A 1 -13.72 -6.09 17.66
N THR A 2 -15.03 -6.08 17.41
CA THR A 2 -15.56 -6.29 16.06
C THR A 2 -15.13 -5.10 15.23
N ILE A 3 -14.46 -5.32 14.09
CA ILE A 3 -14.11 -4.24 13.16
C ILE A 3 -15.39 -3.94 12.39
N GLU A 4 -15.88 -2.71 12.48
CA GLU A 4 -16.98 -2.22 11.65
C GLU A 4 -16.39 -1.54 10.42
N LEU A 5 -16.98 -1.77 9.24
CA LEU A 5 -16.52 -1.20 7.98
C LEU A 5 -16.72 0.32 7.92
N TYR A 6 -17.77 0.81 8.56
CA TYR A 6 -18.12 2.22 8.64
C TYR A 6 -18.61 2.58 10.04
N GLY A 7 -18.61 3.86 10.37
CA GLY A 7 -19.18 4.36 11.61
C GLY A 7 -18.58 5.68 12.08
N ALA A 8 -19.28 6.35 13.00
CA ALA A 8 -18.86 7.64 13.54
C ALA A 8 -17.47 7.63 14.21
N HIS A 9 -16.99 6.46 14.64
CA HIS A 9 -15.66 6.28 15.22
C HIS A 9 -14.52 6.63 14.24
N TYR A 10 -14.76 6.55 12.92
CA TYR A 10 -13.78 6.93 11.91
C TYR A 10 -13.54 8.44 11.80
N ASN A 11 -14.45 9.29 12.30
CA ASN A 11 -14.24 10.75 12.31
C ASN A 11 -13.01 11.19 13.12
N GLU A 12 -12.59 10.38 14.09
CA GLU A 12 -11.45 10.68 14.96
C GLU A 12 -10.13 10.15 14.38
N ILE A 13 -10.18 9.32 13.34
CA ILE A 13 -9.00 8.67 12.76
C ILE A 13 -8.48 9.48 11.58
N LYS A 14 -7.31 10.10 11.76
CA LYS A 14 -6.64 10.84 10.69
C LYS A 14 -6.09 9.91 9.61
N GLY A 15 -6.45 10.22 8.37
CA GLY A 15 -5.88 9.61 7.17
C GLY A 15 -5.60 10.65 6.08
N TYR A 16 -4.87 10.19 5.06
CA TYR A 16 -4.38 11.03 3.98
C TYR A 16 -4.63 10.37 2.63
N ARG A 17 -5.00 11.18 1.65
CA ARG A 17 -4.86 10.85 0.24
C ARG A 17 -3.40 11.05 -0.15
N VAL A 18 -2.87 10.12 -0.94
CA VAL A 18 -1.57 10.25 -1.59
C VAL A 18 -1.81 10.61 -3.05
N ILE A 19 -1.31 11.77 -3.46
CA ILE A 19 -1.47 12.29 -4.83
C ILE A 19 -0.14 12.78 -5.36
N GLU A 20 0.05 12.73 -6.68
CA GLU A 20 1.24 13.27 -7.31
C GLU A 20 1.45 14.77 -6.96
N GLY A 21 2.70 15.13 -6.66
CA GLY A 21 3.06 16.50 -6.31
C GLY A 21 4.19 16.60 -5.29
N LYS A 22 4.56 17.84 -4.96
CA LYS A 22 5.62 18.11 -3.98
C LYS A 22 5.03 18.26 -2.58
N ASP A 23 5.77 17.73 -1.62
CA ASP A 23 5.52 17.88 -0.19
C ASP A 23 6.76 18.50 0.49
N SER A 24 6.66 18.87 1.76
CA SER A 24 7.80 19.29 2.58
C SER A 24 8.73 18.12 2.92
N TYR A 25 8.20 16.89 2.86
CA TYR A 25 8.93 15.64 3.09
C TYR A 25 9.11 14.87 1.77
N THR A 26 10.07 13.96 1.73
CA THR A 26 10.43 13.27 0.48
C THR A 26 9.65 11.96 0.33
N HIS A 27 8.37 12.08 0.00
CA HIS A 27 7.53 10.93 -0.39
C HIS A 27 7.55 10.76 -1.90
N TYR A 28 7.56 9.52 -2.38
CA TYR A 28 7.62 9.27 -3.81
C TYR A 28 6.95 7.96 -4.22
N PHE A 29 6.44 7.95 -5.45
CA PHE A 29 6.03 6.77 -6.18
C PHE A 29 7.21 6.21 -6.96
N GLY A 30 7.27 4.87 -7.09
CA GLY A 30 8.31 4.19 -7.87
C GLY A 30 9.72 4.36 -7.33
N GLY A 31 10.72 4.23 -8.22
CA GLY A 31 12.13 4.42 -7.91
C GLY A 31 12.90 3.17 -7.50
N GLN A 32 14.20 3.36 -7.25
CA GLN A 32 15.18 2.29 -6.99
C GLN A 32 15.98 2.49 -5.70
N ASP A 33 15.49 3.34 -4.79
CA ASP A 33 16.23 3.74 -3.59
C ASP A 33 16.33 2.62 -2.55
N CYS A 34 15.45 1.62 -2.63
CA CYS A 34 15.47 0.43 -1.77
C CYS A 34 16.09 -0.77 -2.49
N ASN A 35 16.81 -1.59 -1.72
CA ASN A 35 17.23 -2.91 -2.13
C ASN A 35 16.04 -3.87 -2.03
N LEU A 36 15.45 -4.18 -3.18
CA LEU A 36 14.26 -5.01 -3.30
C LEU A 36 14.62 -6.45 -3.66
N PRO A 37 13.90 -7.44 -3.13
CA PRO A 37 14.13 -8.84 -3.46
C PRO A 37 13.62 -9.15 -4.88
N VAL A 38 14.02 -10.31 -5.39
CA VAL A 38 13.53 -10.86 -6.66
C VAL A 38 12.31 -11.72 -6.38
N CYS A 39 11.24 -11.53 -7.15
CA CYS A 39 10.05 -12.36 -7.09
C CYS A 39 10.37 -13.76 -7.60
N LYS A 40 10.01 -14.78 -6.82
CA LYS A 40 10.32 -16.18 -7.15
C LYS A 40 9.57 -16.71 -8.36
N LEU A 41 8.41 -16.12 -8.69
CA LEU A 41 7.56 -16.57 -9.79
C LEU A 41 8.00 -16.00 -11.14
N CYS A 42 8.07 -14.67 -11.27
CA CYS A 42 8.41 -14.04 -12.56
C CYS A 42 9.91 -13.77 -12.74
N GLY A 43 10.73 -13.90 -11.70
CA GLY A 43 12.18 -13.65 -11.77
C GLY A 43 12.59 -12.17 -11.81
N GLU A 44 11.63 -11.24 -11.81
CA GLU A 44 11.89 -9.80 -11.78
C GLU A 44 12.06 -9.28 -10.35
N LYS A 45 12.70 -8.12 -10.19
CA LYS A 45 12.67 -7.42 -8.90
C LYS A 45 11.23 -7.04 -8.55
N MET A 46 10.90 -7.11 -7.27
CA MET A 46 9.62 -6.60 -6.77
C MET A 46 9.50 -5.09 -7.03
N HIS A 47 8.27 -4.61 -7.20
CA HIS A 47 8.01 -3.19 -7.42
C HIS A 47 7.99 -2.49 -6.06
N GLN A 48 8.69 -1.37 -5.96
CA GLN A 48 8.40 -0.37 -4.95
C GLN A 48 7.34 0.56 -5.52
N ILE A 49 6.13 0.50 -4.97
CA ILE A 49 5.00 1.27 -5.45
C ILE A 49 5.06 2.67 -4.87
N LEU A 50 5.16 2.77 -3.55
CA LEU A 50 5.31 4.02 -2.81
C LEU A 50 6.44 3.89 -1.80
N CYS A 51 7.08 5.00 -1.45
CA CYS A 51 8.02 5.07 -0.35
C CYS A 51 7.79 6.37 0.44
N PHE A 52 7.54 6.21 1.74
CA PHE A 52 7.25 7.33 2.63
C PHE A 52 8.44 7.69 3.51
N ASP A 53 8.69 8.99 3.64
CA ASP A 53 9.66 9.55 4.57
C ASP A 53 9.10 9.55 6.00
N LEU A 54 9.67 8.75 6.90
CA LEU A 54 9.21 8.65 8.29
C LEU A 54 9.71 9.79 9.18
N LYS A 55 10.46 10.76 8.64
CA LYS A 55 10.69 12.05 9.31
C LYS A 55 9.42 12.91 9.31
N ASP A 56 8.45 12.60 8.46
CA ASP A 56 7.15 13.25 8.46
C ASP A 56 6.38 12.93 9.74
N GLU A 57 6.13 13.95 10.58
CA GLU A 57 5.40 13.77 11.85
C GLU A 57 3.95 13.31 11.65
N ARG A 58 3.37 13.50 10.45
CA ARG A 58 2.06 12.90 10.11
C ARG A 58 2.09 11.38 10.18
N LEU A 59 3.27 10.80 9.98
CA LEU A 59 3.54 9.36 9.98
C LEU A 59 4.22 8.89 11.27
N ALA A 60 4.24 9.72 12.33
CA ALA A 60 4.87 9.39 13.60
C ALA A 60 4.39 8.06 14.21
N LYS A 61 3.15 7.64 13.88
CA LYS A 61 2.63 6.35 14.32
C LYS A 61 3.42 5.15 13.80
N PHE A 62 4.13 5.28 12.67
CA PHE A 62 4.99 4.23 12.12
C PHE A 62 6.42 4.28 12.64
N LYS A 63 6.82 5.34 13.35
CA LYS A 63 8.15 5.41 13.96
C LYS A 63 8.28 4.25 14.96
N SER A 64 9.14 3.30 14.63
CA SER A 64 9.61 2.23 15.51
C SER A 64 11.02 1.82 15.12
N GLY A 65 11.85 1.56 16.13
CA GLY A 65 13.23 1.14 15.94
C GLY A 65 14.03 2.10 15.06
N GLU A 66 14.66 1.55 14.01
CA GLU A 66 15.57 2.28 13.12
C GLU A 66 14.93 2.74 11.79
N LEU A 67 13.62 2.50 11.56
CA LEU A 67 12.97 2.82 10.29
C LEU A 67 13.00 4.33 10.00
N ASN A 68 13.59 4.70 8.86
CA ASN A 68 13.66 6.07 8.36
C ASN A 68 12.74 6.29 7.14
N VAL A 69 12.49 5.22 6.39
CA VAL A 69 11.55 5.19 5.28
C VAL A 69 10.66 3.96 5.40
N LEU A 70 9.48 4.03 4.80
CA LEU A 70 8.54 2.91 4.70
C LEU A 70 8.22 2.64 3.22
N PRO A 71 8.89 1.66 2.58
CA PRO A 71 8.54 1.25 1.22
C PRO A 71 7.31 0.34 1.24
N LEU A 72 6.36 0.61 0.36
CA LEU A 72 5.25 -0.27 0.03
C LEU A 72 5.62 -1.06 -1.22
N VAL A 73 5.78 -2.37 -1.08
CA VAL A 73 6.29 -3.24 -2.15
C VAL A 73 5.31 -4.34 -2.51
N SER A 74 5.26 -4.74 -3.77
CA SER A 74 4.57 -5.96 -4.22
C SER A 74 5.05 -6.34 -5.63
N CYS A 75 4.73 -7.54 -6.09
CA CYS A 75 5.04 -7.97 -7.45
C CYS A 75 3.82 -7.81 -8.35
N LEU A 76 3.70 -6.66 -9.02
CA LEU A 76 2.54 -6.32 -9.85
C LEU A 76 2.46 -7.05 -11.21
N ASN A 77 3.50 -7.79 -11.59
CA ASN A 77 3.59 -8.43 -12.92
C ASN A 77 3.30 -9.94 -12.91
N CYS A 78 2.80 -10.49 -11.81
CA CYS A 78 2.44 -11.91 -11.73
C CYS A 78 1.49 -12.21 -10.58
N ALA A 79 0.98 -13.44 -10.54
CA ALA A 79 0.04 -13.95 -9.54
C ALA A 79 0.52 -13.86 -8.08
N MET A 80 1.80 -13.61 -7.84
CA MET A 80 2.35 -13.46 -6.49
C MET A 80 1.68 -12.34 -5.69
N VAL A 81 1.09 -11.35 -6.37
CA VAL A 81 0.32 -10.28 -5.69
C VAL A 81 -1.02 -10.76 -5.13
N TRP A 82 -1.58 -11.87 -5.63
CA TRP A 82 -2.91 -12.34 -5.25
C TRP A 82 -2.96 -12.98 -3.87
N GLU A 83 -1.81 -13.46 -3.38
CA GLU A 83 -1.69 -14.10 -2.07
C GLU A 83 -0.99 -13.19 -1.05
N PRO A 84 -1.19 -13.41 0.26
CA PRO A 84 -0.47 -12.68 1.28
C PRO A 84 1.06 -12.83 1.18
N GLN A 85 1.76 -11.71 1.26
CA GLN A 85 3.22 -11.64 1.23
C GLN A 85 3.73 -10.93 2.48
N TYR A 86 4.85 -11.41 3.00
CA TYR A 86 5.46 -10.90 4.23
C TYR A 86 6.90 -10.51 3.96
N PHE A 87 7.26 -9.30 4.36
CA PHE A 87 8.57 -8.71 4.13
C PHE A 87 9.21 -8.23 5.42
N GLN A 88 10.48 -8.58 5.63
CA GLN A 88 11.31 -7.98 6.66
C GLN A 88 11.89 -6.67 6.12
N LEU A 89 11.67 -5.59 6.87
CA LEU A 89 12.31 -4.30 6.63
C LEU A 89 13.55 -4.18 7.53
N SER A 90 14.65 -3.67 6.96
CA SER A 90 15.90 -3.45 7.68
C SER A 90 16.67 -2.26 7.08
N ASN A 91 17.79 -1.87 7.70
CA ASN A 91 18.62 -0.73 7.26
C ASN A 91 17.80 0.56 7.11
N GLY A 92 17.05 0.89 8.17
CA GLY A 92 16.10 2.00 8.18
C GLY A 92 14.99 1.94 7.14
N GLY A 93 14.61 0.73 6.72
CA GLY A 93 13.55 0.47 5.74
C GLY A 93 14.05 0.36 4.30
N LYS A 94 15.34 0.60 4.03
CA LYS A 94 15.88 0.56 2.66
C LYS A 94 16.19 -0.83 2.14
N THR A 95 16.21 -1.85 2.99
CA THR A 95 16.41 -3.23 2.57
C THR A 95 15.16 -4.03 2.86
N VAL A 96 14.60 -4.63 1.82
CA VAL A 96 13.38 -5.45 1.88
C VAL A 96 13.76 -6.90 1.60
N GLN A 97 13.33 -7.83 2.46
CA GLN A 97 13.58 -9.26 2.31
C GLN A 97 12.28 -10.03 2.42
N ILE A 98 12.05 -11.02 1.54
CA ILE A 98 10.89 -11.90 1.63
C ILE A 98 11.05 -12.81 2.85
N ILE A 99 10.09 -12.78 3.76
CA ILE A 99 9.94 -13.76 4.84
C ILE A 99 9.10 -14.93 4.34
N LYS A 100 7.93 -14.61 3.79
CA LYS A 100 6.95 -15.59 3.30
C LYS A 100 6.24 -15.02 2.08
N GLN A 101 6.01 -15.87 1.10
CA GLN A 101 5.25 -15.59 -0.10
C GLN A 101 4.52 -16.89 -0.42
N ASP A 102 3.20 -16.84 -0.36
CA ASP A 102 2.35 -17.92 -0.83
C ASP A 102 1.99 -17.64 -2.29
N ASN A 103 1.65 -18.67 -3.04
CA ASN A 103 1.23 -18.56 -4.43
C ASN A 103 0.34 -19.75 -4.77
N THR A 104 -0.83 -19.48 -5.33
CA THR A 104 -1.79 -20.51 -5.75
C THR A 104 -1.79 -20.71 -7.26
N GLU A 105 -1.23 -19.76 -8.03
CA GLU A 105 -1.25 -19.77 -9.48
C GLU A 105 0.12 -19.45 -10.11
N ASP A 106 0.52 -20.18 -11.15
CA ASP A 106 1.76 -19.90 -11.88
C ASP A 106 1.53 -18.94 -13.06
N TRP A 107 0.78 -17.85 -12.84
CA TRP A 107 0.49 -16.84 -13.86
C TRP A 107 1.49 -15.67 -13.83
N VAL A 108 2.00 -15.29 -15.00
CA VAL A 108 2.90 -14.15 -15.21
C VAL A 108 2.32 -13.30 -16.33
N MET A 109 2.30 -11.98 -16.13
CA MET A 109 1.78 -11.04 -17.10
C MET A 109 2.59 -11.09 -18.40
N GLU A 110 1.90 -10.99 -19.55
CA GLU A 110 2.54 -10.97 -20.86
C GLU A 110 3.40 -9.71 -21.03
N ASP A 111 4.51 -9.83 -21.77
CA ASP A 111 5.54 -8.78 -21.85
C ASP A 111 5.00 -7.41 -22.31
N GLU A 112 3.95 -7.37 -23.12
CA GLU A 112 3.33 -6.14 -23.61
C GLU A 112 2.50 -5.39 -22.56
N TYR A 113 2.03 -6.07 -21.50
CA TYR A 113 1.24 -5.48 -20.41
C TYR A 113 2.05 -5.32 -19.12
N LYS A 114 3.30 -5.79 -19.07
CA LYS A 114 4.13 -5.68 -17.87
C LYS A 114 4.36 -4.22 -17.50
N LEU A 115 4.13 -3.91 -16.23
CA LEU A 115 4.62 -2.68 -15.64
C LEU A 115 6.16 -2.68 -15.64
N PRO A 116 6.80 -1.52 -15.85
CA PRO A 116 8.25 -1.43 -15.83
C PRO A 116 8.83 -1.80 -14.46
N VAL A 117 9.89 -2.61 -14.48
CA VAL A 117 10.71 -2.91 -13.31
C VAL A 117 12.05 -2.16 -13.47
N HIS A 118 12.30 -1.07 -12.76
CA HIS A 118 11.51 -0.46 -11.68
C HIS A 118 10.47 0.55 -12.19
N LEU A 119 9.42 0.79 -11.40
CA LEU A 119 8.44 1.84 -11.69
C LEU A 119 9.13 3.22 -11.80
N PRO A 120 8.76 4.06 -12.78
CA PRO A 120 9.22 5.43 -12.89
C PRO A 120 9.01 6.22 -11.60
N LYS A 121 9.95 7.10 -11.27
CA LYS A 121 9.94 7.85 -10.02
C LYS A 121 9.26 9.21 -10.19
N THR A 122 8.30 9.52 -9.33
CA THR A 122 7.71 10.86 -9.18
C THR A 122 7.48 11.19 -7.70
N ASN A 123 7.39 12.47 -7.37
CA ASN A 123 7.09 12.88 -6.01
C ASN A 123 5.59 12.77 -5.75
N VAL A 124 5.23 12.39 -4.54
CA VAL A 124 3.84 12.43 -4.06
C VAL A 124 3.76 13.31 -2.82
N LYS A 125 2.56 13.81 -2.54
CA LYS A 125 2.26 14.58 -1.34
C LYS A 125 1.09 13.98 -0.59
N LEU A 126 1.07 14.21 0.71
CA LEU A 126 -0.02 13.77 1.57
C LEU A 126 -0.99 14.92 1.76
N THR A 127 -2.24 14.72 1.38
CA THR A 127 -3.34 15.66 1.67
C THR A 127 -4.31 15.01 2.62
N ASN A 128 -4.86 15.75 3.58
CA ASN A 128 -5.87 15.20 4.48
C ASN A 128 -7.01 14.57 3.69
N MET A 129 -7.53 13.46 4.20
CA MET A 129 -8.84 12.95 3.79
C MET A 129 -9.89 14.05 3.95
N LYS A 130 -10.76 14.14 2.95
CA LYS A 130 -11.98 14.93 3.00
C LYS A 130 -13.05 14.15 3.74
N ASN A 131 -14.17 14.79 4.03
CA ASN A 131 -15.28 14.14 4.73
C ASN A 131 -15.86 12.97 3.90
N GLU A 132 -15.89 13.13 2.57
CA GLU A 132 -16.39 12.10 1.64
C GLU A 132 -15.46 10.87 1.57
N ASP A 133 -14.24 10.95 2.10
CA ASP A 133 -13.36 9.79 2.23
C ASP A 133 -13.65 8.99 3.51
N ILE A 134 -14.35 9.56 4.48
CA ILE A 134 -14.49 8.98 5.82
C ILE A 134 -15.83 8.25 5.89
N PRO A 135 -15.83 6.92 5.93
CA PRO A 135 -17.08 6.17 5.90
C PRO A 135 -17.77 6.17 7.26
N THR A 136 -18.73 7.06 7.46
CA THR A 136 -19.50 7.15 8.71
C THR A 136 -20.76 6.29 8.71
N ASP A 137 -21.19 5.87 7.53
CA ASP A 137 -22.35 5.03 7.25
C ASP A 137 -22.12 4.25 5.93
N GLU A 138 -23.09 3.43 5.52
CA GLU A 138 -22.98 2.58 4.34
C GLU A 138 -22.91 3.39 3.03
N ASP A 139 -23.70 4.45 2.89
CA ASP A 139 -23.71 5.27 1.67
C ASP A 139 -22.35 5.97 1.46
N SER A 140 -21.80 6.57 2.53
CA SER A 140 -20.46 7.17 2.50
C SER A 140 -19.35 6.14 2.30
N TYR A 141 -19.57 4.88 2.64
CA TYR A 141 -18.63 3.79 2.36
C TYR A 141 -18.45 3.57 0.85
N TRP A 142 -19.57 3.48 0.13
CA TRP A 142 -19.57 3.31 -1.32
C TRP A 142 -19.08 4.57 -2.05
N GLU A 143 -19.45 5.75 -1.56
CA GLU A 143 -18.90 7.01 -2.09
C GLU A 143 -17.37 7.06 -1.94
N ALA A 144 -16.83 6.64 -0.80
CA ALA A 144 -15.38 6.61 -0.59
C ALA A 144 -14.67 5.62 -1.54
N PHE A 145 -15.31 4.49 -1.87
CA PHE A 145 -14.83 3.55 -2.89
C PHE A 145 -14.83 4.17 -4.29
N ASP A 146 -15.90 4.86 -4.69
CA ASP A 146 -15.98 5.53 -5.99
C ASP A 146 -14.89 6.60 -6.19
N LEU A 147 -14.51 7.28 -5.11
CA LEU A 147 -13.44 8.29 -5.09
C LEU A 147 -12.04 7.67 -5.14
N PHE A 148 -11.90 6.43 -4.66
CA PHE A 148 -10.62 5.73 -4.61
C PHE A 148 -10.27 5.18 -6.00
N GLY A 149 -9.08 5.53 -6.50
CA GLY A 149 -8.66 5.23 -7.87
C GLY A 149 -9.12 6.25 -8.92
N SER A 150 -10.08 7.14 -8.58
CA SER A 150 -10.53 8.22 -9.46
C SER A 150 -10.02 9.61 -9.06
N GLU A 151 -9.79 9.84 -7.75
CA GLU A 151 -9.28 11.10 -7.20
C GLU A 151 -7.91 10.95 -6.54
N TYR A 152 -7.54 9.73 -6.15
CA TYR A 152 -6.25 9.38 -5.53
C TYR A 152 -6.02 7.86 -5.60
N VAL A 153 -4.76 7.43 -5.77
CA VAL A 153 -4.40 6.00 -5.91
C VAL A 153 -4.02 5.32 -4.60
N CYS A 154 -3.72 6.09 -3.55
CA CYS A 154 -3.37 5.51 -2.26
C CYS A 154 -4.03 6.22 -1.09
N ARG A 155 -4.62 5.39 -0.25
CA ARG A 155 -5.22 5.71 1.03
C ARG A 155 -4.23 5.39 2.13
N LEU A 156 -3.71 6.41 2.82
CA LEU A 156 -2.67 6.26 3.84
C LEU A 156 -3.22 6.59 5.22
N LEU A 157 -3.15 5.64 6.16
CA LEU A 157 -3.81 5.74 7.46
C LEU A 157 -5.34 5.93 7.32
N GLY A 158 -6.01 6.42 8.37
CA GLY A 158 -7.45 6.58 8.36
C GLY A 158 -8.20 5.26 8.49
N ALA A 159 -9.50 5.31 8.19
CA ALA A 159 -10.35 4.15 8.03
C ALA A 159 -9.92 3.37 6.79
N PRO A 160 -9.60 2.07 6.84
CA PRO A 160 -9.46 1.27 5.62
C PRO A 160 -10.81 1.15 4.88
N LEU A 161 -10.78 0.93 3.57
CA LEU A 161 -11.94 0.55 2.78
C LEU A 161 -11.73 -0.92 2.39
N TYR A 162 -12.38 -1.84 3.09
CA TYR A 162 -12.35 -3.28 2.84
C TYR A 162 -13.61 -3.76 2.11
N GLU A 163 -13.46 -4.73 1.24
CA GLU A 163 -14.61 -5.48 0.72
C GLU A 163 -15.06 -6.52 1.74
N ASP A 164 -14.08 -7.24 2.29
CA ASP A 164 -14.25 -8.19 3.38
C ASP A 164 -13.29 -7.87 4.52
N LEU A 165 -13.70 -8.12 5.76
CA LEU A 165 -12.81 -7.88 6.90
C LEU A 165 -11.53 -8.72 6.78
N PRO A 166 -10.34 -8.11 6.98
CA PRO A 166 -9.10 -8.85 6.84
C PRO A 166 -8.98 -9.90 7.94
N GLU A 167 -8.58 -11.10 7.53
CA GLU A 167 -8.24 -12.19 8.43
C GLU A 167 -6.73 -12.23 8.67
N ASP A 168 -6.31 -12.93 9.74
CA ASP A 168 -4.91 -13.22 10.02
C ASP A 168 -3.97 -12.00 9.98
N LEU A 169 -4.32 -10.97 10.75
CA LEU A 169 -3.48 -9.78 10.95
C LEU A 169 -2.42 -9.96 12.05
N ALA A 170 -2.14 -11.18 12.50
CA ALA A 170 -1.07 -11.42 13.48
C ALA A 170 0.30 -11.42 12.80
N CYS A 171 1.28 -10.73 13.39
CA CYS A 171 2.65 -10.76 12.90
C CYS A 171 3.23 -12.18 13.01
N PRO A 172 3.82 -12.75 11.95
CA PRO A 172 4.37 -14.10 12.00
C PRO A 172 5.57 -14.25 12.94
N SER A 173 6.17 -13.15 13.40
CA SER A 173 7.36 -13.16 14.27
C SER A 173 7.05 -13.01 15.75
N CYS A 174 6.08 -12.16 16.12
CA CYS A 174 5.74 -11.88 17.52
C CYS A 174 4.27 -12.12 17.88
N SER A 175 3.44 -12.51 16.92
CA SER A 175 1.99 -12.72 17.07
C SER A 175 1.15 -11.49 17.46
N GLU A 176 1.78 -10.31 17.61
CA GLU A 176 1.06 -9.05 17.83
C GLU A 176 0.25 -8.65 16.58
N ALA A 177 -0.87 -7.98 16.80
CA ALA A 177 -1.71 -7.48 15.73
C ALA A 177 -0.96 -6.43 14.88
N MET A 178 -0.93 -6.64 13.57
CA MET A 178 -0.35 -5.73 12.60
C MET A 178 -1.31 -4.57 12.36
N MET A 179 -0.75 -3.36 12.27
CA MET A 179 -1.55 -2.17 12.05
C MET A 179 -1.72 -1.90 10.56
N TYR A 180 -2.92 -1.45 10.16
CA TYR A 180 -3.15 -0.92 8.83
C TYR A 180 -2.23 0.27 8.53
N VAL A 181 -1.58 0.20 7.37
CA VAL A 181 -0.70 1.24 6.84
C VAL A 181 -1.41 2.00 5.75
N ALA A 182 -1.76 1.31 4.67
CA ALA A 182 -2.30 1.91 3.47
C ALA A 182 -3.05 0.89 2.61
N THR A 183 -3.90 1.40 1.73
CA THR A 183 -4.44 0.66 0.59
C THR A 183 -4.00 1.38 -0.68
N ILE A 184 -3.62 0.63 -1.71
CA ILE A 184 -3.29 1.15 -3.04
C ILE A 184 -4.23 0.52 -4.04
N THR A 185 -4.78 1.33 -4.93
CA THR A 185 -5.58 0.89 -6.08
C THR A 185 -4.98 1.41 -7.38
N GLN A 186 -5.53 0.96 -8.50
CA GLN A 186 -5.12 1.39 -9.82
C GLN A 186 -5.62 2.78 -10.18
N ASP A 187 -5.00 3.40 -11.18
CA ASP A 187 -5.49 4.63 -11.78
C ASP A 187 -6.63 4.30 -12.77
N LEU A 188 -7.86 4.71 -12.44
CA LEU A 188 -9.07 4.37 -13.20
C LEU A 188 -9.26 5.22 -14.48
N GLU A 189 -8.16 5.63 -15.13
CA GLU A 189 -8.07 6.30 -16.44
C GLU A 189 -8.86 7.63 -16.62
N LYS A 190 -9.63 8.07 -15.63
CA LYS A 190 -10.44 9.30 -15.72
C LYS A 190 -9.62 10.56 -15.50
N ARG A 191 -8.50 10.46 -14.79
CA ARG A 191 -7.55 11.54 -14.50
C ARG A 191 -6.20 10.88 -14.29
N GLU A 192 -5.18 11.18 -15.06
CA GLU A 192 -3.81 10.69 -14.85
C GLU A 192 -3.33 11.04 -13.42
N LEU A 193 -3.61 10.18 -12.43
CA LEU A 193 -3.31 10.38 -11.00
C LEU A 193 -1.82 10.17 -10.74
N ILE A 194 -1.17 9.32 -11.53
CA ILE A 194 0.27 9.14 -11.59
C ILE A 194 0.71 9.31 -13.05
N SER A 195 1.28 10.47 -13.40
CA SER A 195 1.57 10.82 -14.80
C SER A 195 2.76 10.08 -15.43
N VAL A 196 3.56 9.37 -14.63
CA VAL A 196 4.83 8.78 -15.08
C VAL A 196 4.72 7.34 -15.59
N VAL A 197 3.58 6.69 -15.40
CA VAL A 197 3.29 5.35 -15.89
C VAL A 197 1.78 5.18 -15.95
N ASP A 198 1.29 4.45 -16.95
CA ASP A 198 -0.09 3.98 -16.96
C ASP A 198 -0.26 2.95 -15.83
N PHE A 199 -0.70 3.42 -14.66
CA PHE A 199 -0.66 2.65 -13.42
C PHE A 199 -1.90 1.77 -13.26
N GLN A 200 -2.06 0.86 -14.22
CA GLN A 200 -3.06 -0.19 -14.21
C GLN A 200 -2.41 -1.53 -13.91
N PHE A 201 -2.96 -2.23 -12.92
CA PHE A 201 -2.45 -3.53 -12.50
C PHE A 201 -3.57 -4.53 -12.20
N GLY A 202 -4.80 -4.22 -12.60
CA GLY A 202 -5.98 -5.08 -12.41
C GLY A 202 -6.95 -4.51 -11.37
N GLU A 203 -8.18 -5.01 -11.41
CA GLU A 203 -9.27 -4.66 -10.48
C GLU A 203 -8.99 -5.27 -9.10
N MET A 204 -8.03 -4.69 -8.38
CA MET A 204 -7.65 -5.11 -7.04
C MET A 204 -7.17 -3.95 -6.19
N ASN A 205 -7.45 -4.05 -4.89
CA ASN A 205 -6.94 -3.17 -3.86
C ASN A 205 -5.84 -3.89 -3.09
N ILE A 206 -4.63 -3.32 -3.05
CA ILE A 206 -3.49 -3.88 -2.31
C ILE A 206 -3.42 -3.23 -0.93
N TYR A 207 -3.61 -4.01 0.11
CA TYR A 207 -3.55 -3.59 1.50
C TYR A 207 -2.17 -3.83 2.08
N TYR A 208 -1.74 -2.90 2.91
CA TYR A 208 -0.45 -2.91 3.58
C TYR A 208 -0.65 -2.84 5.07
N TYR A 209 0.04 -3.72 5.79
CA TYR A 209 0.07 -3.72 7.25
C TYR A 209 1.49 -3.79 7.77
N LEU A 210 1.72 -3.25 8.97
CA LEU A 210 3.03 -3.21 9.59
C LEU A 210 2.98 -3.76 11.02
N CYS A 211 3.87 -4.69 11.32
CA CYS A 211 4.27 -4.95 12.69
C CYS A 211 5.42 -4.01 13.03
N LYS A 212 5.15 -3.03 13.89
CA LYS A 212 6.15 -2.04 14.30
C LYS A 212 7.32 -2.65 15.07
N GLU A 213 7.03 -3.60 15.95
CA GLU A 213 8.01 -4.22 16.83
C GLU A 213 9.02 -5.06 16.04
N CYS A 214 8.55 -5.77 15.02
CA CYS A 214 9.40 -6.64 14.21
C CYS A 214 9.85 -5.98 12.89
N SER A 215 9.34 -4.79 12.54
CA SER A 215 9.55 -4.18 11.21
C SER A 215 9.16 -5.13 10.07
N VAL A 216 8.06 -5.84 10.24
CA VAL A 216 7.52 -6.78 9.25
C VAL A 216 6.34 -6.15 8.55
N MET A 217 6.38 -6.09 7.22
CA MET A 217 5.27 -5.63 6.39
C MET A 217 4.50 -6.84 5.84
N LYS A 218 3.18 -6.82 5.94
CA LYS A 218 2.28 -7.75 5.25
C LYS A 218 1.62 -7.01 4.10
N THR A 219 1.48 -7.67 2.96
CA THR A 219 0.70 -7.19 1.82
C THR A 219 -0.28 -8.26 1.41
N GLU A 220 -1.52 -7.89 1.10
CA GLU A 220 -2.54 -8.79 0.58
C GLU A 220 -3.47 -8.00 -0.33
N ILE A 221 -4.28 -8.68 -1.13
CA ILE A 221 -5.28 -8.02 -1.97
C ILE A 221 -6.69 -8.35 -1.54
N GLN A 222 -7.61 -7.50 -1.96
CA GLN A 222 -9.02 -7.86 -2.15
C GLN A 222 -9.38 -7.48 -3.58
N SER A 223 -10.04 -8.41 -4.26
CA SER A 223 -10.48 -8.26 -5.64
C SER A 223 -11.89 -7.69 -5.66
N THR A 224 -12.01 -6.50 -6.23
CA THR A 224 -13.28 -5.81 -6.50
C THR A 224 -14.01 -6.40 -7.68
#